data_AF-A0A653URW4-F1
#
_entry.id   AF-A0A653URW4-F1
#
_cell.length_a   1.000
_cell.length_b   1.000
_cell.length_c   1.000
_cell.angle_alpha   90.00
_cell.angle_beta   90.00
_cell.angle_gamma   90.00
#
_symmetry.space_group_name_H-M   'P 1'
#
loop_
_entity.id
_entity.type
_entity.pdbx_description
1 polymer ?
#
loop_
_entity_poly.entity_id
_entity_poly.type
_entity_poly.pdbx_seq_one_letter_code
_entity_poly.pdbx_strand_id
1 'polypeptide(L)'
;MLKPAALLAAIAVFLMAIVPAEAARSAYKTGIASAKKRGFSNRKCYASVFATYATQNRHSKFRAPAGTSKAAIGYRNEQMSKCGISV
;
A
#
# COMPACT_ATOMS: atom_id res chain seq x y z
N MET A 1 -13.14 -45.12 -1.65
CA MET A 1 -13.54 -44.45 -0.38
C MET A 1 -12.61 -43.26 -0.16
N LEU A 2 -13.02 -42.07 -0.61
CA LEU A 2 -12.24 -40.84 -0.44
C LEU A 2 -12.40 -40.36 1.01
N LYS A 3 -11.29 -40.22 1.74
CA LYS A 3 -11.24 -39.83 3.15
C LYS A 3 -11.69 -38.36 3.30
N PRO A 4 -12.69 -38.04 4.15
CA PRO A 4 -13.24 -36.68 4.30
C PRO A 4 -12.25 -35.66 4.90
N ALA A 5 -11.11 -36.12 5.43
CA ALA A 5 -10.07 -35.27 6.00
C ALA A 5 -9.32 -34.41 4.95
N ALA A 6 -9.29 -34.83 3.69
CA ALA A 6 -8.55 -34.10 2.65
C ALA A 6 -9.30 -32.84 2.15
N LEU A 7 -10.62 -32.76 2.35
CA LEU A 7 -11.42 -31.63 1.88
C LEU A 7 -11.32 -30.39 2.80
N LEU A 8 -11.04 -30.61 4.09
CA LEU A 8 -10.99 -29.52 5.09
C LEU A 8 -9.67 -28.74 5.09
N ALA A 9 -8.58 -29.31 4.57
CA ALA A 9 -7.28 -28.62 4.51
C ALA A 9 -7.21 -27.55 3.40
N ALA A 10 -8.04 -27.64 2.35
CA ALA A 10 -8.00 -26.72 1.22
C ALA A 10 -8.65 -25.36 1.50
N ILE A 11 -9.55 -25.26 2.49
CA ILE A 11 -10.32 -24.04 2.78
C ILE A 11 -9.51 -23.06 3.66
N ALA A 12 -8.53 -23.55 4.45
CA ALA A 12 -7.76 -22.72 5.37
C ALA A 12 -6.71 -21.82 4.69
N VAL A 13 -6.25 -22.15 3.48
CA VAL A 13 -5.17 -21.41 2.80
C VAL A 13 -5.66 -20.13 2.10
N PHE A 14 -6.96 -20.02 1.80
CA PHE A 14 -7.50 -18.86 1.08
C PHE A 14 -7.76 -17.62 1.96
N LEU A 15 -7.85 -17.77 3.28
CA LEU A 15 -8.22 -16.67 4.19
C LEU A 15 -7.06 -15.73 4.57
N MET A 16 -5.81 -16.09 4.28
CA MET A 16 -4.65 -15.26 4.66
C MET A 16 -4.26 -14.18 3.62
N ALA A 17 -4.77 -14.25 2.39
CA ALA A 17 -4.43 -13.30 1.32
C ALA A 17 -5.37 -12.08 1.24
N ILE A 18 -6.43 -12.04 2.04
CA ILE A 18 -7.45 -10.98 1.96
C ILE A 18 -6.89 -9.69 2.59
N VAL A 19 -6.34 -9.78 3.82
CA VAL A 19 -5.81 -8.66 4.61
C VAL A 19 -4.90 -7.64 3.88
N PRO A 20 -3.94 -8.05 3.01
CA PRO A 20 -3.11 -7.08 2.29
C PRO A 20 -3.89 -6.23 1.28
N ALA A 21 -5.00 -6.72 0.74
CA ALA A 21 -5.76 -6.02 -0.30
C ALA A 21 -6.56 -4.84 0.27
N GLU A 22 -7.26 -5.01 1.39
CA GLU A 22 -7.96 -3.89 2.06
C GLU A 22 -6.99 -2.82 2.55
N ALA A 23 -5.85 -3.24 3.14
CA ALA A 23 -4.82 -2.32 3.62
C ALA A 23 -4.25 -1.50 2.45
N ALA A 24 -3.90 -2.14 1.34
CA ALA A 24 -3.40 -1.47 0.14
C ALA A 24 -4.45 -0.49 -0.44
N ARG A 25 -5.72 -0.88 -0.48
CA ARG A 25 -6.81 -0.01 -0.95
C ARG A 25 -7.01 1.22 -0.05
N SER A 26 -6.91 1.05 1.26
CA SER A 26 -6.99 2.15 2.23
C SER A 26 -5.78 3.08 2.14
N ALA A 27 -4.57 2.53 1.98
CA ALA A 27 -3.35 3.27 1.73
C ALA A 27 -3.45 4.09 0.44
N TYR A 28 -3.97 3.51 -0.64
CA TYR A 28 -4.20 4.20 -1.90
C TYR A 28 -5.16 5.39 -1.74
N LYS A 29 -6.31 5.19 -1.08
CA LYS A 29 -7.26 6.30 -0.78
C LYS A 29 -6.59 7.41 0.03
N THR A 30 -5.78 7.05 1.01
CA THR A 30 -4.99 8.00 1.80
C THR A 30 -3.99 8.76 0.92
N GLY A 31 -3.34 8.06 -0.01
CA GLY A 31 -2.45 8.64 -1.02
C GLY A 31 -3.16 9.66 -1.90
N ILE A 32 -4.37 9.35 -2.40
CA ILE A 32 -5.18 10.28 -3.20
C ILE A 32 -5.51 11.55 -2.42
N ALA A 33 -5.97 11.41 -1.17
CA ALA A 33 -6.30 12.54 -0.32
C ALA A 33 -5.06 13.41 -0.03
N SER A 34 -3.91 12.78 0.19
CA SER A 34 -2.64 13.46 0.41
C SER A 34 -2.17 14.21 -0.83
N ALA A 35 -2.22 13.58 -2.01
CA ALA A 35 -1.87 14.20 -3.28
C ALA A 35 -2.76 15.41 -3.59
N LYS A 36 -4.07 15.27 -3.35
CA LYS A 36 -5.04 16.37 -3.51
C LYS A 36 -4.70 17.54 -2.58
N LYS A 37 -4.44 17.27 -1.30
CA LYS A 37 -4.07 18.31 -0.32
C LYS A 37 -2.78 19.04 -0.70
N ARG A 38 -1.82 18.33 -1.31
CA ARG A 38 -0.53 18.88 -1.77
C ARG A 38 -0.60 19.55 -3.15
N GLY A 39 -1.75 19.49 -3.83
CA GLY A 39 -1.92 20.14 -5.15
C GLY A 39 -1.28 19.39 -6.32
N PHE A 40 -0.92 18.11 -6.17
CA PHE A 40 -0.32 17.35 -7.28
C PHE A 40 -1.36 17.05 -8.36
N SER A 41 -0.98 17.25 -9.62
CA SER A 41 -1.82 16.92 -10.79
C SER A 41 -1.92 15.41 -10.99
N ASN A 42 -0.81 14.67 -10.84
CA ASN A 42 -0.77 13.22 -11.05
C ASN A 42 -1.10 12.42 -9.77
N ARG A 43 -2.32 12.63 -9.25
CA ARG A 43 -2.76 12.08 -7.95
C ARG A 43 -2.80 10.56 -7.92
N LYS A 44 -3.23 9.94 -9.03
CA LYS A 44 -3.37 8.48 -9.13
C LYS A 44 -2.01 7.79 -9.10
N CYS A 45 -1.02 8.32 -9.82
CA CYS A 45 0.35 7.81 -9.77
C CYS A 45 0.93 7.98 -8.36
N TYR A 46 0.82 9.18 -7.77
CA TYR A 46 1.24 9.42 -6.39
C TYR A 46 0.67 8.39 -5.42
N ALA A 47 -0.63 8.13 -5.51
CA ALA A 47 -1.33 7.23 -4.60
C ALA A 47 -0.90 5.77 -4.76
N SER A 48 -0.57 5.36 -5.99
CA SER A 48 -0.06 4.01 -6.27
C SER A 48 1.29 3.80 -5.60
N VAL A 49 2.25 4.72 -5.82
CA VAL A 49 3.57 4.65 -5.20
C VAL A 49 3.45 4.78 -3.68
N PHE A 50 2.59 5.68 -3.19
CA PHE A 50 2.31 5.80 -1.76
C PHE A 50 1.83 4.47 -1.16
N ALA A 51 0.89 3.77 -1.80
CA ALA A 51 0.36 2.50 -1.28
C ALA A 51 1.43 1.39 -1.18
N THR A 52 2.45 1.41 -2.05
CA THR A 52 3.58 0.46 -2.00
C THR A 52 4.50 0.71 -0.81
N TYR A 53 4.74 1.98 -0.46
CA TYR A 53 5.72 2.36 0.57
C TYR A 53 5.09 2.71 1.92
N ALA A 54 3.78 2.93 1.97
CA ALA A 54 3.13 3.42 3.18
C ALA A 54 3.12 2.36 4.28
N THR A 55 3.46 2.80 5.48
CA THR A 55 3.34 1.98 6.69
C THR A 55 2.17 2.49 7.52
N GLN A 56 1.44 1.55 8.11
CA GLN A 56 0.37 1.87 9.04
C GLN A 56 0.96 2.15 10.43
N ASN A 57 0.57 3.25 11.05
CA ASN A 57 0.98 3.54 12.42
C ASN A 57 0.05 2.88 13.45
N ARG A 58 0.39 3.02 14.75
CA ARG A 58 -0.41 2.51 15.89
C ARG A 58 -1.86 2.99 15.95
N HIS A 59 -2.23 4.02 15.18
CA HIS A 59 -3.59 4.56 15.11
C HIS A 59 -4.29 4.18 13.80
N SER A 60 -3.83 3.11 13.14
CA SER A 60 -4.36 2.61 11.88
C SER A 60 -4.29 3.59 10.69
N LYS A 61 -3.47 4.65 10.78
CA LYS A 61 -3.30 5.64 9.70
C LYS A 61 -2.07 5.32 8.85
N PHE A 62 -2.24 5.33 7.53
CA PHE A 62 -1.15 5.18 6.59
C PHE A 62 -0.33 6.48 6.49
N ARG A 63 0.99 6.32 6.48
CA ARG A 63 1.96 7.42 6.35
C ARG A 63 3.01 7.07 5.31
N ALA A 64 3.40 8.07 4.53
CA ALA A 64 4.58 7.95 3.69
C ALA A 64 5.82 7.77 4.59
N PRO A 65 6.81 6.98 4.14
CA PRO A 65 8.09 6.93 4.83
C PRO A 65 8.73 8.31 4.82
N ALA A 66 9.37 8.68 5.93
CA ALA A 66 9.98 9.98 6.13
C ALA A 66 11.47 9.85 6.51
N GLY A 67 12.18 10.97 6.44
CA GLY A 67 13.60 11.07 6.79
C GLY A 67 14.53 10.47 5.73
N THR A 68 15.66 9.92 6.18
CA THR A 68 16.77 9.41 5.36
C THR A 68 16.81 7.88 5.27
N SER A 69 15.75 7.20 5.72
CA SER A 69 15.65 5.73 5.61
C SER A 69 15.66 5.27 4.15
N LYS A 70 16.14 4.04 3.91
CA LYS A 70 16.15 3.43 2.56
C LYS A 70 14.75 3.43 1.92
N ALA A 71 13.71 3.19 2.72
CA ALA A 71 12.32 3.26 2.26
C ALA A 71 11.91 4.68 1.85
N ALA A 72 12.31 5.72 2.60
CA ALA A 72 12.02 7.10 2.26
C ALA A 72 12.76 7.56 0.98
N ILE A 73 14.02 7.14 0.82
CA ILE A 73 14.80 7.40 -0.39
C ILE A 73 14.14 6.71 -1.60
N GLY A 74 13.81 5.43 -1.48
CA GLY A 74 13.12 4.68 -2.54
C GLY A 74 11.78 5.32 -2.92
N TYR A 75 10.97 5.69 -1.93
CA TYR A 75 9.70 6.39 -2.15
C TYR A 75 9.88 7.69 -2.94
N ARG A 76 10.83 8.55 -2.56
CA ARG A 76 11.12 9.80 -3.28
C ARG A 76 11.57 9.54 -4.73
N ASN A 77 12.48 8.60 -4.92
CA ASN A 77 13.01 8.26 -6.24
C ASN A 77 11.91 7.72 -7.16
N GLU A 78 11.03 6.85 -6.64
CA GLU A 78 9.91 6.29 -7.39
C GLU A 78 8.84 7.34 -7.71
N GLN A 79 8.56 8.27 -6.78
CA GLN A 79 7.64 9.37 -7.04
C GLN A 79 8.17 10.28 -8.16
N MET A 80 9.48 10.55 -8.17
CA MET A 80 10.08 11.33 -9.24
C MET A 80 10.12 10.57 -10.57
N SER A 81 10.61 9.32 -10.57
CA SER A 81 10.82 8.55 -11.80
C SER A 81 9.52 8.12 -12.49
N LYS A 82 8.49 7.73 -11.71
CA LYS A 82 7.21 7.26 -12.27
C LYS A 82 6.19 8.37 -12.43
N CYS A 83 6.17 9.32 -11.49
CA CYS A 83 5.10 10.31 -11.42
C CYS A 83 5.55 11.73 -11.74
N GLY A 84 6.85 12.00 -11.79
CA GLY A 84 7.41 13.35 -11.95
C GLY A 84 7.16 14.24 -10.71
N ILE A 85 6.97 13.64 -9.54
CA ILE A 85 6.62 14.36 -8.30
C ILE A 85 7.80 14.31 -7.32
N SER A 86 8.24 15.49 -6.89
CA SER A 86 9.18 15.64 -5.77
C SER A 86 8.42 15.76 -4.44
N VAL A 87 8.76 14.93 -3.45
CA VAL A 87 7.99 14.73 -2.20
C VAL A 87 8.82 14.76 -0.93
#